data_AF-A0A9E0XBA0-F1
#
_entry.id   AF-A0A9E0XBA0-F1
#
_cell.length_a   1.000
_cell.length_b   1.000
_cell.length_c   1.000
_cell.angle_alpha   90.00
_cell.angle_beta   90.00
_cell.angle_gamma   90.00
#
_symmetry.space_group_name_H-M   'P 1'
#
loop_
_entity.id
_entity.type
_entity.pdbx_description
1 polymer ?
#
loop_
_entity_poly.entity_id
_entity_poly.type
_entity_poly.pdbx_seq_one_letter_code
_entity_poly.pdbx_strand_id
1 'polypeptide(L)'
;MPNQLAKTKSRQSVAEHRAVLAALEAIARREQKPVVALMREALRALIRERATNPAEQARLRPVVWSLAPRPPDRLRTAAQVRRFKREQRDFDRVLMDLQLAAPSEIQARNSLVRSDQPVRMIDFARAHAKA
;
A
#
# COMPACT_ATOMS: atom_id res chain seq x y z
N MET A 1 -20.03 14.60 48.10
CA MET A 1 -20.51 13.70 47.02
C MET A 1 -19.46 13.66 45.92
N PRO A 2 -18.80 12.53 45.64
CA PRO A 2 -17.69 12.48 44.69
C PRO A 2 -18.22 12.37 43.25
N ASN A 3 -17.87 13.35 42.41
CA ASN A 3 -18.20 13.42 40.99
C ASN A 3 -17.45 12.33 40.19
N GLN A 4 -18.06 11.15 40.04
CA GLN A 4 -17.57 10.06 39.19
C GLN A 4 -17.89 10.29 37.69
N LEU A 5 -17.52 11.44 37.13
CA LEU A 5 -17.76 11.77 35.70
C LEU A 5 -16.46 11.82 34.86
N ALA A 6 -15.48 10.96 35.13
CA ALA A 6 -14.18 11.05 34.44
C ALA A 6 -13.55 9.70 34.04
N LYS A 7 -14.33 8.63 33.83
CA LYS A 7 -13.77 7.36 33.32
C LYS A 7 -13.89 7.17 31.80
N THR A 8 -14.64 8.01 31.09
CA THR A 8 -15.00 7.75 29.67
C THR A 8 -15.04 9.01 28.79
N LYS A 9 -14.43 10.13 29.19
CA LYS A 9 -14.38 11.31 28.33
C LYS A 9 -13.13 11.26 27.46
N SER A 10 -13.25 10.63 26.30
CA SER A 10 -12.33 10.61 25.17
C SER A 10 -12.12 12.00 24.52
N ARG A 11 -12.02 13.06 25.33
CA ARG A 11 -11.49 14.33 24.87
C ARG A 11 -9.97 14.23 24.97
N GLN A 12 -9.33 13.70 23.92
CA GLN A 12 -8.04 14.28 23.53
C GLN A 12 -8.21 15.79 23.63
N SER A 13 -7.42 16.43 24.49
CA SER A 13 -7.69 17.83 24.80
C SER A 13 -7.56 18.64 23.51
N VAL A 14 -8.48 19.56 23.23
CA VAL A 14 -8.39 20.43 22.04
C VAL A 14 -7.03 21.14 21.97
N ALA A 15 -6.40 21.37 23.14
CA ALA A 15 -5.05 21.89 23.25
C ALA A 15 -3.98 20.94 22.68
N GLU A 16 -4.05 19.64 22.98
CA GLU A 16 -3.14 18.62 22.44
C GLU A 16 -3.20 18.57 20.92
N HIS A 17 -4.42 18.51 20.35
CA HIS A 17 -4.58 18.49 18.90
C HIS A 17 -4.02 19.75 18.22
N ARG A 18 -4.27 20.93 18.82
CA ARG A 18 -3.71 22.20 18.33
C ARG A 18 -2.19 22.24 18.39
N ALA A 19 -1.58 21.73 19.46
CA ALA A 19 -0.14 21.68 19.60
C ALA A 19 0.50 20.78 18.53
N VAL A 20 -0.08 19.61 18.28
CA VAL A 20 0.38 18.68 17.24
C VAL A 20 0.26 19.30 15.85
N LEU A 21 -0.85 19.95 15.54
CA LEU A 21 -1.02 20.64 14.25
C LEU A 21 -0.02 21.79 14.07
N ALA A 22 0.21 22.59 15.09
CA ALA A 22 1.19 23.68 15.04
C ALA A 22 2.62 23.15 14.80
N ALA A 23 2.98 22.04 15.44
CA ALA A 23 4.27 21.37 15.21
C ALA A 23 4.37 20.84 13.77
N LEU A 24 3.33 20.19 13.26
CA LEU A 24 3.29 19.70 11.88
C LEU A 24 3.39 20.83 10.86
N GLU A 25 2.74 21.97 11.10
CA GLU A 25 2.88 23.16 10.26
C GLU A 25 4.30 23.70 10.23
N ALA A 26 4.98 23.75 11.38
CA ALA A 26 6.37 24.19 11.46
C ALA A 26 7.30 23.28 10.64
N ILE A 27 7.12 21.96 10.74
CA ILE A 27 7.86 20.97 9.95
C ILE A 27 7.54 21.13 8.46
N ALA A 28 6.25 21.24 8.11
CA ALA A 28 5.78 21.41 6.73
C ALA A 28 6.41 22.63 6.05
N ARG A 29 6.46 23.78 6.75
CA ARG A 29 7.10 24.99 6.25
C ARG A 29 8.60 24.80 6.03
N ARG A 30 9.29 24.14 6.98
CA ARG A 30 10.74 23.86 6.86
C ARG A 30 11.05 22.93 5.68
N GLU A 31 10.22 21.92 5.46
CA GLU A 31 10.39 20.93 4.39
C GLU A 31 9.80 21.36 3.04
N GLN A 32 9.15 22.52 2.97
CA GLN A 32 8.40 22.99 1.79
C GLN A 32 7.37 21.97 1.29
N LYS A 33 6.71 21.28 2.23
CA LYS A 33 5.68 20.27 1.94
C LYS A 33 4.32 20.73 2.49
N PRO A 34 3.20 20.33 1.88
CA PRO A 34 1.90 20.52 2.52
C PRO A 34 1.79 19.61 3.75
N VAL A 35 1.13 20.08 4.82
CA VAL A 35 0.88 19.30 6.06
C VAL A 35 0.26 17.94 5.76
N VAL A 36 -0.63 17.86 4.77
CA VAL A 36 -1.26 16.61 4.33
C VAL A 36 -0.25 15.59 3.80
N ALA A 37 0.85 16.01 3.17
CA ALA A 37 1.90 15.09 2.74
C ALA A 37 2.60 14.47 3.95
N LEU A 38 2.96 15.26 4.97
CA LEU A 38 3.57 14.75 6.20
C LEU A 38 2.64 13.79 6.94
N MET A 39 1.35 14.12 7.03
CA MET A 39 0.37 13.21 7.63
C MET A 39 0.29 11.88 6.86
N ARG A 40 0.29 11.92 5.53
CA ARG A 40 0.30 10.69 4.71
C ARG A 40 1.58 9.88 4.93
N GLU A 41 2.74 10.52 4.99
CA GLU A 41 4.03 9.87 5.28
C GLU A 41 4.00 9.20 6.66
N ALA A 42 3.53 9.92 7.69
CA ALA A 42 3.42 9.40 9.06
C ALA A 42 2.44 8.22 9.16
N LEU A 43 1.27 8.31 8.50
CA LEU A 43 0.29 7.22 8.48
C LEU A 43 0.84 5.97 7.77
N ARG A 44 1.56 6.15 6.65
CA ARG A 44 2.24 5.03 5.97
C ARG A 44 3.34 4.42 6.83
N ALA A 45 4.11 5.23 7.55
CA ALA A 45 5.12 4.76 8.49
C ALA A 45 4.50 3.92 9.61
N LEU A 46 3.39 4.39 10.20
CA LEU A 46 2.66 3.65 11.23
C LEU A 46 2.15 2.30 10.69
N ILE A 47 1.58 2.26 9.48
CA ILE A 47 1.10 1.01 8.90
C ILE A 47 2.27 0.03 8.66
N ARG A 48 3.41 0.49 8.14
CA ARG A 48 4.62 -0.35 7.97
C ARG A 48 5.12 -0.91 9.30
N GLU A 49 5.18 -0.07 10.32
CA GLU A 49 5.59 -0.49 11.67
C GLU A 49 4.67 -1.60 12.19
N ARG A 50 3.36 -1.45 12.03
CA ARG A 50 2.38 -2.49 12.41
C ARG A 50 2.50 -3.74 11.54
N ALA A 51 2.74 -3.59 10.25
CA ALA A 51 2.91 -4.69 9.30
C ALA A 51 4.19 -5.51 9.54
N THR A 52 5.13 -5.02 10.37
CA THR A 52 6.29 -5.80 10.82
C THR A 52 5.87 -7.00 11.69
N ASN A 53 4.73 -6.89 12.39
CA ASN A 53 4.12 -8.01 13.09
C ASN A 53 3.26 -8.85 12.12
N PRO A 54 3.56 -10.14 11.89
CA PRO A 54 2.81 -10.99 10.97
C PRO A 54 1.31 -11.09 11.28
N ALA A 55 0.92 -11.03 12.56
CA ALA A 55 -0.49 -11.09 12.95
C ALA A 55 -1.26 -9.83 12.54
N GLU A 56 -0.65 -8.65 12.71
CA GLU A 56 -1.24 -7.39 12.27
C GLU A 56 -1.20 -7.26 10.75
N GLN A 57 -0.12 -7.71 10.11
CA GLN A 57 -0.04 -7.81 8.65
C GLN A 57 -1.18 -8.65 8.07
N ALA A 58 -1.44 -9.83 8.67
CA ALA A 58 -2.53 -10.71 8.26
C ALA A 58 -3.92 -10.10 8.46
N ARG A 59 -4.09 -9.22 9.45
CA ARG A 59 -5.33 -8.46 9.69
C ARG A 59 -5.53 -7.31 8.71
N LEU A 60 -4.47 -6.55 8.43
CA LEU A 60 -4.52 -5.37 7.58
C LEU A 60 -4.62 -5.72 6.09
N ARG A 61 -3.96 -6.80 5.67
CA ARG A 61 -3.93 -7.25 4.28
C ARG A 61 -5.32 -7.40 3.65
N PRO A 62 -6.31 -8.13 4.20
CA PRO A 62 -7.63 -8.26 3.59
C PRO A 62 -8.39 -6.93 3.50
N VAL A 63 -8.22 -6.04 4.48
CA VAL A 63 -8.85 -4.71 4.47
C VAL A 63 -8.34 -3.90 3.29
N VAL A 64 -7.01 -3.82 3.12
CA VAL A 64 -6.41 -3.10 1.98
C VAL A 64 -6.76 -3.79 0.66
N TRP A 65 -6.77 -5.12 0.64
CA TRP A 65 -7.10 -5.91 -0.56
C TRP A 65 -8.54 -5.72 -1.03
N SER A 66 -9.47 -5.40 -0.13
CA SER A 66 -10.86 -5.10 -0.51
C SER A 66 -10.98 -3.88 -1.44
N LEU A 67 -9.97 -3.01 -1.43
CA LEU A 67 -9.85 -1.82 -2.28
C LEU A 67 -9.09 -2.08 -3.59
N ALA A 68 -8.72 -3.33 -3.89
CA ALA A 68 -8.02 -3.67 -5.12
C ALA A 68 -8.86 -3.28 -6.36
N PRO A 69 -8.25 -2.67 -7.39
CA PRO A 69 -8.94 -2.36 -8.64
C PRO A 69 -9.56 -3.62 -9.23
N ARG A 70 -10.85 -3.56 -9.55
CA ARG A 70 -11.57 -4.67 -10.17
C ARG A 70 -11.54 -4.52 -11.69
N PRO A 71 -11.27 -5.60 -12.44
CA PRO A 71 -11.38 -5.54 -13.88
C PRO A 71 -12.85 -5.25 -14.25
N PRO A 72 -13.10 -4.35 -15.22
CA PRO A 72 -14.44 -4.17 -15.77
C PRO A 72 -14.93 -5.46 -16.42
N ASP A 73 -16.24 -5.74 -16.34
CA ASP A 73 -16.85 -6.94 -16.93
C ASP A 73 -16.55 -7.10 -18.44
N ARG A 74 -16.35 -5.97 -19.13
CA ARG A 74 -15.95 -5.94 -20.54
C ARG A 74 -14.87 -4.88 -20.75
N LEU A 75 -13.69 -5.33 -21.15
CA LEU A 75 -12.61 -4.47 -21.64
C LEU A 75 -12.73 -4.38 -23.17
N ARG A 76 -13.42 -3.34 -23.65
CA ARG A 76 -13.71 -3.17 -25.09
C ARG A 76 -12.61 -2.45 -25.84
N THR A 77 -11.76 -1.69 -25.15
CA THR A 77 -10.72 -0.86 -25.78
C THR A 77 -9.37 -1.02 -25.10
N ALA A 78 -8.29 -0.86 -25.88
CA ALA A 78 -6.93 -0.82 -25.34
C ALA A 78 -6.73 0.27 -24.28
N ALA A 79 -7.43 1.40 -24.39
CA ALA A 79 -7.40 2.48 -23.41
C ALA A 79 -7.94 2.03 -22.04
N GLN A 80 -9.03 1.26 -22.02
CA GLN A 80 -9.60 0.70 -20.78
C GLN A 80 -8.63 -0.29 -20.13
N VAL A 81 -8.01 -1.17 -20.92
CA VAL A 81 -6.98 -2.10 -20.43
C VAL A 81 -5.81 -1.34 -19.82
N ARG A 82 -5.31 -0.30 -20.51
CA ARG A 82 -4.18 0.52 -20.05
C ARG A 82 -4.50 1.25 -18.75
N ARG A 83 -5.71 1.79 -18.61
CA ARG A 83 -6.17 2.45 -17.38
C ARG A 83 -6.24 1.46 -16.22
N PHE A 84 -6.90 0.32 -16.41
CA PHE A 84 -6.98 -0.72 -15.38
C PHE A 84 -5.59 -1.21 -14.95
N LYS A 85 -4.69 -1.48 -15.90
CA LYS A 85 -3.30 -1.89 -15.60
C LYS A 85 -2.50 -0.80 -14.88
N ARG A 86 -2.79 0.48 -15.13
CA ARG A 86 -2.19 1.58 -14.36
C ARG A 86 -2.69 1.56 -12.92
N GLU A 87 -4.00 1.52 -12.72
CA GLU A 87 -4.62 1.47 -11.38
C GLU A 87 -4.11 0.24 -10.59
N GLN A 88 -4.00 -0.92 -11.25
CA GLN A 88 -3.44 -2.14 -10.66
C GLN A 88 -1.98 -1.95 -10.20
N ARG A 89 -1.13 -1.33 -11.03
CA ARG A 89 0.27 -1.07 -10.66
C ARG A 89 0.41 -0.05 -9.55
N ASP A 90 -0.41 0.99 -9.55
CA ASP A 90 -0.42 2.01 -8.50
C ASP A 90 -0.84 1.37 -7.16
N PHE A 91 -1.81 0.46 -7.18
CA PHE A 91 -2.22 -0.33 -6.01
C PHE A 91 -1.12 -1.27 -5.52
N ASP A 92 -0.48 -2.02 -6.43
CA ASP A 92 0.63 -2.91 -6.08
C ASP A 92 1.81 -2.16 -5.46
N ARG A 93 2.11 -0.95 -5.95
CA ARG A 93 3.14 -0.09 -5.37
C ARG A 93 2.80 0.29 -3.94
N VAL A 94 1.53 0.59 -3.64
CA VAL A 94 1.08 0.88 -2.28
C VAL A 94 1.22 -0.35 -1.38
N LEU A 95 0.87 -1.54 -1.85
CA LEU A 95 1.02 -2.77 -1.06
C LEU A 95 2.47 -3.05 -0.67
N MET A 96 3.41 -2.86 -1.61
CA MET A 96 4.84 -3.00 -1.34
C MET A 96 5.35 -1.92 -0.39
N ASP A 97 4.96 -0.66 -0.61
CA ASP A 97 5.32 0.47 0.26
C ASP A 97 4.84 0.21 1.69
N LEU A 98 3.63 -0.33 1.86
CA LEU A 98 3.07 -0.65 3.18
C LEU A 98 3.59 -1.98 3.78
N GLN A 99 4.47 -2.71 3.07
CA GLN A 99 4.95 -4.04 3.46
C GLN A 99 3.82 -5.05 3.72
N LEU A 100 2.71 -4.94 2.99
CA LEU A 100 1.56 -5.85 3.11
C LEU A 100 1.61 -7.01 2.11
N ALA A 101 2.48 -6.92 1.11
CA ALA A 101 2.75 -7.99 0.16
C ALA A 101 4.25 -8.05 -0.17
N ALA A 102 4.77 -9.26 -0.29
CA ALA A 102 6.12 -9.46 -0.79
C ALA A 102 6.17 -9.31 -2.33
N PRO A 103 7.31 -8.88 -2.91
CA PRO A 103 7.47 -8.80 -4.36
C PRO A 103 7.15 -10.13 -5.08
N SER A 104 7.49 -11.26 -4.45
CA SER A 104 7.21 -12.61 -4.94
C SER A 104 5.71 -12.90 -5.06
N GLU A 105 4.90 -12.40 -4.13
CA GLU A 105 3.43 -12.59 -4.15
C GLU A 105 2.78 -11.79 -5.28
N ILE A 106 3.27 -10.57 -5.53
CA ILE A 106 2.80 -9.74 -6.64
C ILE A 106 3.21 -10.36 -7.98
N GLN A 107 4.44 -10.88 -8.07
CA GLN A 107 4.92 -11.61 -9.24
C GLN A 107 4.09 -12.88 -9.50
N ALA A 108 3.85 -13.69 -8.47
CA ALA A 108 3.05 -14.90 -8.58
C ALA A 108 1.63 -14.60 -9.08
N ARG A 109 1.01 -13.52 -8.61
CA ARG A 109 -0.32 -13.07 -9.07
C ARG A 109 -0.32 -12.60 -10.52
N ASN A 110 0.76 -11.96 -10.96
CA ASN A 110 0.88 -11.41 -12.30
C ASN A 110 1.40 -12.44 -13.32
N SER A 111 1.87 -13.60 -12.87
CA SER A 111 2.33 -14.69 -13.74
C SER A 111 1.16 -15.52 -14.25
N LEU A 112 1.16 -15.79 -15.56
CA LEU A 112 0.25 -16.77 -16.17
C LEU A 112 0.73 -18.21 -15.96
N VAL A 113 2.01 -18.38 -15.64
CA VAL A 113 2.68 -19.67 -15.47
C VAL A 113 2.96 -19.87 -13.99
N ARG A 114 2.61 -21.04 -13.46
CA ARG A 114 2.92 -21.37 -12.07
C ARG A 114 4.44 -21.47 -11.90
N SER A 115 4.96 -21.01 -10.77
CA SER A 115 6.41 -20.97 -10.52
C SER A 115 7.08 -22.35 -10.49
N ASP A 116 6.29 -23.43 -10.39
CA ASP A 116 6.72 -24.83 -10.40
C ASP A 116 6.74 -25.45 -11.81
N GLN A 117 6.27 -24.73 -12.85
CA GLN A 117 6.26 -25.26 -14.21
C GLN A 117 7.59 -25.01 -14.92
N PRO A 118 8.24 -26.06 -15.45
CA PRO A 118 9.44 -25.89 -16.25
C PRO A 118 9.10 -25.14 -17.55
N VAL A 119 9.73 -23.98 -17.75
CA VAL A 119 9.60 -23.21 -18.98
C VAL A 119 10.40 -23.90 -20.08
N ARG A 120 9.70 -24.49 -21.05
CA ARG A 120 10.35 -25.00 -22.26
C ARG A 120 10.73 -23.84 -23.15
N MET A 121 12.01 -23.50 -23.20
CA MET A 121 12.54 -22.55 -24.17
C MET A 121 12.60 -23.21 -25.54
N ILE A 122 11.75 -22.76 -26.46
CA ILE A 122 11.84 -23.15 -27.87
C ILE A 122 12.97 -22.34 -28.50
N ASP A 123 13.89 -23.01 -29.20
CA ASP A 123 15.01 -22.44 -29.97
C ASP A 123 16.17 -21.75 -29.22
N PHE A 124 16.36 -21.97 -27.90
CA PHE A 124 17.50 -21.37 -27.17
C PHE A 124 18.87 -21.74 -27.76
N ALA A 125 19.07 -23.01 -28.12
CA ALA A 125 20.31 -23.48 -28.73
C ALA A 125 20.53 -22.87 -30.13
N ARG A 126 19.46 -22.60 -30.88
CA ARG A 126 19.54 -22.06 -32.24
C ARG A 126 19.88 -20.56 -32.25
N ALA A 127 19.45 -19.82 -31.24
CA ALA A 127 19.76 -18.40 -31.07
C ALA A 127 21.21 -18.13 -30.61
N HIS A 128 21.83 -19.08 -29.89
CA HIS A 128 23.18 -18.95 -29.34
C HIS A 128 24.26 -19.75 -30.08
N ALA A 129 23.92 -20.46 -31.15
CA ALA A 129 24.88 -21.26 -31.96
C ALA A 129 25.70 -20.45 -32.99
N LYS A 130 25.72 -19.11 -32.90
CA LYS A 130 26.69 -18.28 -33.64
C LYS A 130 27.72 -17.71 -32.68
N ALA A 131 28.76 -18.49 -32.43
CA ALA A 131 30.06 -18.03 -31.96
C ALA A 131 31.09 -18.40 -33.03
#